data_AF-A0AAE7BSS2-F1
#
_entry.id   AF-A0AAE7BSS2-F1
#
_cell.length_a   1.000
_cell.length_b   1.000
_cell.length_c   1.000
_cell.angle_alpha   90.00
_cell.angle_beta   90.00
_cell.angle_gamma   90.00
#
_symmetry.space_group_name_H-M   'P 1'
#
loop_
_entity.id
_entity.type
_entity.pdbx_description
1 polymer ?
#
loop_
_entity_poly.entity_id
_entity_poly.type
_entity_poly.pdbx_seq_one_letter_code
_entity_poly.pdbx_strand_id
1 'polypeptide(L)'
;MIKFDFVTDKDANEYCQKIIKKMRECFGITEEEAIGRINNKWKGISFLGEDHIIYHELDDFWAYDIYYGSDSRWWARKGDLDLKPIPFPEK
;
A
#
# COMPACT_ATOMS: atom_id res chain seq x y z
N MET A 1 -9.56 6.63 12.87
CA MET A 1 -9.25 5.36 12.17
C MET A 1 -9.83 5.44 10.79
N ILE A 2 -9.02 5.16 9.77
CA ILE A 2 -9.50 5.03 8.40
C ILE A 2 -10.28 3.73 8.29
N LYS A 3 -11.41 3.72 7.59
CA LYS A 3 -12.17 2.50 7.35
C LYS A 3 -11.66 1.84 6.06
N PHE A 4 -10.97 0.72 6.21
CA PHE A 4 -10.54 -0.12 5.10
C PHE A 4 -11.61 -1.17 4.75
N ASP A 5 -11.52 -1.73 3.55
CA ASP A 5 -12.42 -2.82 3.08
C ASP A 5 -12.01 -4.21 3.61
N PHE A 6 -10.93 -4.26 4.38
CA PHE A 6 -10.41 -5.43 5.07
C PHE A 6 -10.34 -5.19 6.57
N VAL A 7 -10.24 -6.28 7.34
CA VAL A 7 -10.26 -6.20 8.80
C VAL A 7 -8.88 -5.79 9.31
N THR A 8 -8.84 -4.74 10.14
CA THR A 8 -7.65 -4.27 10.84
C THR A 8 -7.94 -4.08 12.31
N ASP A 9 -7.00 -4.45 13.18
CA ASP A 9 -6.94 -3.90 14.53
C ASP A 9 -6.38 -2.46 14.52
N LYS A 10 -6.14 -1.90 15.70
CA LYS A 10 -5.63 -0.53 15.84
C LYS A 10 -4.24 -0.38 15.22
N ASP A 11 -3.33 -1.31 15.50
CA ASP A 11 -1.93 -1.20 15.10
C ASP A 11 -1.79 -1.40 13.59
N ALA A 12 -2.55 -2.34 13.01
CA ALA A 12 -2.62 -2.53 11.56
C ALA A 12 -3.19 -1.29 10.87
N ASN A 13 -4.21 -0.66 11.47
CA ASN A 13 -4.78 0.57 10.93
C ASN A 13 -3.78 1.73 10.93
N GLU A 14 -3.02 1.89 12.03
CA GLU A 14 -1.97 2.89 12.15
C GLU A 14 -0.82 2.63 11.19
N TYR A 15 -0.46 1.37 10.97
CA TYR A 15 0.55 0.98 9.99
C TYR A 15 0.09 1.27 8.55
N CYS A 16 -1.16 0.96 8.20
CA CYS A 16 -1.72 1.32 6.90
C CYS A 16 -1.72 2.84 6.67
N GLN A 17 -1.95 3.65 7.70
CA GLN A 17 -1.86 5.11 7.60
C GLN A 17 -0.43 5.58 7.30
N LYS A 18 0.60 4.90 7.80
CA LYS A 18 2.00 5.19 7.44
C LYS A 18 2.23 4.92 5.95
N ILE A 19 1.73 3.81 5.43
CA ILE A 19 1.80 3.49 3.99
C ILE A 19 1.09 4.54 3.16
N ILE A 20 -0.13 4.96 3.54
CA ILE A 20 -0.88 6.03 2.85
C ILE A 20 -0.03 7.30 2.77
N LYS A 21 0.56 7.72 3.90
CA LYS A 21 1.44 8.88 3.95
C LYS A 21 2.62 8.72 2.97
N LYS A 22 3.29 7.58 2.97
CA LYS A 22 4.40 7.30 2.05
C LYS A 22 3.99 7.30 0.58
N MET A 23 2.84 6.72 0.25
CA MET A 23 2.33 6.73 -1.13
C MET A 23 2.07 8.17 -1.63
N ARG A 24 1.50 9.01 -0.77
CA ARG A 24 1.27 10.44 -1.08
C ARG A 24 2.58 11.19 -1.28
N GLU A 25 3.54 10.98 -0.39
CA GLU A 25 4.87 11.63 -0.45
C GLU A 25 5.69 11.18 -1.68
N CYS A 26 5.67 9.89 -2.01
CA CYS A 26 6.50 9.35 -3.10
C CYS A 26 5.85 9.49 -4.48
N PHE A 27 4.53 9.42 -4.60
CA PHE A 27 3.84 9.33 -5.90
C PHE A 27 2.90 10.49 -6.18
N GLY A 28 2.64 11.37 -5.21
CA GLY A 28 1.78 12.54 -5.38
C GLY A 28 0.29 12.21 -5.58
N ILE A 29 -0.13 10.99 -5.25
CA ILE A 29 -1.53 10.56 -5.35
C ILE A 29 -2.37 11.09 -4.17
N THR A 30 -3.70 11.06 -4.31
CA THR A 30 -4.59 11.47 -3.20
C THR A 30 -4.66 10.40 -2.11
N GLU A 31 -5.18 10.79 -0.95
CA GLU A 31 -5.43 9.85 0.15
C GLU A 31 -6.47 8.78 -0.25
N GLU A 32 -7.51 9.18 -0.97
CA GLU A 32 -8.56 8.27 -1.46
C GLU A 32 -7.99 7.24 -2.44
N GLU A 33 -7.09 7.66 -3.33
CA GLU A 33 -6.41 6.74 -4.24
C GLU A 33 -5.52 5.75 -3.47
N ALA A 34 -4.74 6.25 -2.51
CA ALA A 34 -3.88 5.40 -1.67
C ALA A 34 -4.71 4.36 -0.92
N ILE A 35 -5.83 4.76 -0.30
CA ILE A 35 -6.77 3.86 0.37
C ILE A 35 -7.32 2.81 -0.60
N GLY A 36 -7.76 3.22 -1.80
CA GLY A 36 -8.29 2.29 -2.79
C GLY A 36 -7.27 1.24 -3.25
N ARG A 37 -6.01 1.64 -3.45
CA ARG A 37 -4.92 0.72 -3.81
C ARG A 37 -4.60 -0.26 -2.69
N ILE A 38 -4.55 0.20 -1.44
CA ILE A 38 -4.35 -0.64 -0.26
C ILE A 38 -5.50 -1.64 -0.11
N ASN A 39 -6.76 -1.19 -0.22
CA ASN A 39 -7.95 -2.04 -0.17
C ASN A 39 -7.88 -3.14 -1.23
N ASN A 40 -7.45 -2.82 -2.45
CA ASN A 40 -7.32 -3.81 -3.50
C ASN A 40 -6.19 -4.82 -3.24
N LYS A 41 -5.02 -4.38 -2.75
CA LYS A 41 -3.89 -5.27 -2.43
C LYS A 41 -4.27 -6.32 -1.38
N TRP A 42 -5.03 -5.93 -0.37
CA TRP A 42 -5.34 -6.78 0.79
C TRP A 42 -6.80 -7.16 0.90
N LYS A 43 -7.54 -7.09 -0.22
CA LYS A 43 -8.93 -7.50 -0.28
C LYS A 43 -9.08 -8.95 0.22
N GLY A 44 -9.94 -9.14 1.21
CA GLY A 44 -10.22 -10.45 1.80
C GLY A 44 -9.16 -10.97 2.79
N ILE A 45 -8.12 -10.20 3.09
CA ILE A 45 -7.15 -10.51 4.14
C ILE A 45 -7.63 -9.89 5.46
N SER A 46 -7.22 -10.44 6.61
CA SER A 46 -7.46 -9.85 7.93
C SER A 46 -6.14 -9.70 8.67
N PHE A 47 -5.85 -8.48 9.16
CA PHE A 47 -4.66 -8.18 9.94
C PHE A 47 -5.06 -7.91 11.39
N LEU A 48 -4.87 -8.92 12.24
CA LEU A 48 -5.30 -8.97 13.65
C LEU A 48 -4.21 -9.62 14.53
N GLY A 49 -3.59 -8.86 15.42
CA GLY A 49 -2.47 -9.32 16.25
C GLY A 49 -1.10 -9.00 15.65
N GLU A 50 -0.04 -9.54 16.25
CA GLU A 50 1.34 -9.06 16.02
C GLU A 50 2.08 -9.76 14.85
N ASP A 51 1.69 -10.97 14.45
CA ASP A 51 2.38 -11.76 13.40
C ASP A 51 1.61 -11.74 12.07
N HIS A 52 1.71 -10.62 11.35
CA HIS A 52 1.12 -10.49 10.01
C HIS A 52 2.16 -10.08 8.98
N ILE A 53 2.01 -10.58 7.75
CA ILE A 53 2.87 -10.28 6.60
C ILE A 53 3.08 -8.77 6.39
N ILE A 54 2.08 -7.96 6.76
CA ILE A 54 2.14 -6.50 6.69
C ILE A 54 3.32 -5.92 7.50
N TYR A 55 3.75 -6.57 8.57
CA TYR A 55 4.84 -6.11 9.44
C TYR A 55 6.22 -6.68 9.09
N HIS A 56 6.31 -7.63 8.14
CA HIS A 56 7.60 -8.16 7.70
C HIS A 56 8.41 -7.16 6.89
N GLU A 57 7.74 -6.20 6.27
CA GLU A 57 8.33 -5.18 5.43
C GLU A 57 8.09 -3.78 6.03
N LEU A 58 8.79 -2.79 5.49
CA LEU A 58 8.60 -1.38 5.87
C LEU A 58 7.45 -0.73 5.08
N ASP A 59 6.93 0.37 5.60
CA ASP A 59 5.88 1.17 4.95
C ASP A 59 6.30 1.67 3.56
N ASP A 60 7.57 2.06 3.41
CA ASP A 60 8.16 2.40 2.12
C ASP A 60 8.17 1.23 1.13
N PHE A 61 8.41 0.01 1.59
CA PHE A 61 8.35 -1.16 0.70
C PHE A 61 6.92 -1.35 0.20
N TRP A 62 5.94 -1.36 1.11
CA TRP A 62 4.55 -1.56 0.74
C TRP A 62 4.01 -0.44 -0.15
N ALA A 63 4.41 0.81 0.09
CA ALA A 63 3.99 1.92 -0.77
C ALA A 63 4.38 1.67 -2.24
N TYR A 64 5.62 1.26 -2.50
CA TYR A 64 6.09 0.97 -3.86
C TYR A 64 5.50 -0.32 -4.42
N ASP A 65 5.42 -1.38 -3.61
CA ASP A 65 4.87 -2.66 -4.05
C ASP A 65 3.38 -2.58 -4.38
N ILE A 66 2.61 -1.80 -3.64
CA ILE A 66 1.19 -1.53 -3.91
C ILE A 66 1.02 -0.64 -5.15
N TYR A 67 1.92 0.32 -5.37
CA TYR A 67 1.79 1.28 -6.47
C TYR A 67 2.28 0.72 -7.82
N TYR A 68 3.37 -0.04 -7.82
CA TYR A 68 3.98 -0.59 -9.05
C TYR A 68 3.77 -2.09 -9.23
N GLY A 69 3.42 -2.83 -8.16
CA GLY A 69 3.32 -4.29 -8.20
C GLY A 69 4.69 -4.98 -8.13
N SER A 70 4.76 -6.15 -7.50
CA SER A 70 6.02 -6.89 -7.33
C SER A 70 6.66 -7.30 -8.66
N ASP A 71 5.86 -7.60 -9.68
CA ASP A 71 6.31 -8.01 -11.01
C ASP A 71 7.05 -6.89 -11.77
N SER A 72 6.85 -5.63 -11.38
CA SER A 72 7.53 -4.49 -11.99
C SER A 72 9.02 -4.39 -11.66
N ARG A 73 9.46 -5.12 -10.62
CA ARG A 73 10.81 -5.04 -10.04
C ARG A 73 11.20 -3.61 -9.64
N TRP A 74 10.26 -2.86 -9.10
CA TRP A 74 10.41 -1.45 -8.73
C TRP A 74 11.67 -1.16 -7.90
N TRP A 75 12.13 -2.12 -7.07
CA TRP A 75 13.34 -1.97 -6.25
C TRP A 75 14.61 -1.77 -7.07
N ALA A 76 14.68 -2.37 -8.26
CA ALA A 76 15.81 -2.24 -9.19
C ALA A 76 15.63 -1.08 -10.18
N ARG A 77 14.45 -0.45 -10.21
CA ARG A 77 14.04 0.56 -11.19
C ARG A 77 13.66 1.89 -10.54
N LYS A 78 14.13 2.16 -9.32
CA LYS A 78 13.91 3.47 -8.67
C LYS A 78 14.54 4.57 -9.52
N GLY A 79 13.73 5.57 -9.89
CA GLY A 79 14.14 6.68 -10.76
C GLY A 79 13.94 6.42 -12.26
N ASP A 80 13.47 5.23 -12.65
CA ASP A 80 13.10 4.93 -14.03
C ASP A 80 11.79 5.64 -14.40
N LEU A 81 11.84 6.54 -15.39
CA LEU A 81 10.69 7.32 -15.87
C LEU A 81 9.67 6.48 -16.67
N ASP A 82 10.10 5.31 -17.15
CA ASP A 82 9.24 4.37 -17.88
C ASP A 82 8.55 3.36 -16.95
N LEU A 83 8.87 3.38 -15.65
CA LEU A 83 8.16 2.57 -14.67
C LEU A 83 6.73 3.11 -14.50
N LYS A 84 5.75 2.31 -14.92
CA LYS A 84 4.33 2.68 -14.84
C LYS A 84 3.68 2.07 -13.61
N PRO A 85 2.83 2.83 -12.89
CA PRO A 85 2.04 2.26 -11.81
C PRO A 85 1.05 1.23 -12.35
N ILE A 86 0.63 0.30 -11.48
CA ILE A 86 -0.54 -0.51 -11.79
C ILE A 86 -1.76 0.42 -11.96
N PRO A 87 -2.68 0.13 -12.90
CA PRO A 87 -3.91 0.90 -13.04
C PRO A 87 -4.64 1.02 -11.70
N PHE A 88 -5.18 2.21 -11.42
CA PHE A 88 -6.03 2.37 -10.24
C PHE A 88 -7.28 1.50 -10.43
N PRO A 89 -7.62 0.62 -9.47
CA PRO A 89 -8.82 -0.20 -9.58
C PRO A 89 -10.06 0.70 -9.63
N GLU A 90 -10.75 0.69 -10.77
CA GLU A 90 -12.08 1.30 -10.87
C GLU A 90 -13.01 0.57 -9.87
N LYS A 91 -13.80 1.35 -9.13
CA LYS A 91 -14.72 0.84 -8.09
C LYS A 91 -15.82 -0.04 -8.66
#